data_AF-A0AAJ2WQU1-F1
#
_entry.id   AF-A0AAJ2WQU1-F1
#
_cell.length_a   1.000
_cell.length_b   1.000
_cell.length_c   1.000
_cell.angle_alpha   90.00
_cell.angle_beta   90.00
_cell.angle_gamma   90.00
#
_symmetry.space_group_name_H-M   'P 1'
#
loop_
_entity.id
_entity.type
_entity.pdbx_description
1 polymer ?
#
loop_
_entity_poly.entity_id
_entity_poly.type
_entity_poly.pdbx_seq_one_letter_code
_entity_poly.pdbx_strand_id
1 'polypeptide(L)'
;MARKITTDEGRAAIRAVDEATAGGATPARADLGTAVRYLLQLLAEKAPGNSVEVRVPPFGAVQVVEGPRHTRGTPPNVVEMTPGTWISLAVGRSSWTDAVGTPELSASGIRASEIAALLPLRP
;
A
#
# COMPACT_ATOMS: atom_id res chain seq x y z
N MET A 1 0.96 19.39 0.85
CA MET A 1 0.64 18.13 0.14
C MET A 1 1.85 17.73 -0.69
N ALA A 2 2.27 16.47 -0.67
CA ALA A 2 3.27 15.99 -1.62
C ALA A 2 2.73 16.15 -3.07
N ARG A 3 3.60 16.40 -4.04
CA ARG A 3 3.24 16.49 -5.46
C ARG A 3 2.54 15.19 -5.89
N LYS A 4 1.41 15.30 -6.62
CA LYS A 4 0.73 14.16 -7.24
C LYS A 4 1.70 13.46 -8.20
N ILE A 5 1.86 12.15 -8.04
CA ILE A 5 2.66 11.34 -8.95
C ILE A 5 1.81 11.04 -10.18
N THR A 6 2.35 11.33 -11.36
CA THR A 6 1.66 11.05 -12.63
C THR A 6 1.60 9.56 -12.91
N THR A 7 0.62 9.13 -13.73
CA THR A 7 0.50 7.72 -14.12
C THR A 7 1.76 7.21 -14.81
N ASP A 8 2.41 8.03 -15.65
CA ASP A 8 3.63 7.64 -16.35
C ASP A 8 4.82 7.48 -15.40
N GLU A 9 5.04 8.44 -14.49
CA GLU A 9 6.07 8.33 -13.43
C GLU A 9 5.82 7.09 -12.54
N GLY A 10 4.56 6.85 -12.18
CA GLY A 10 4.15 5.72 -11.35
C GLY A 10 4.38 4.36 -12.04
N ARG A 11 3.99 4.23 -13.31
CA ARG A 11 4.21 3.01 -14.11
C ARG A 11 5.69 2.75 -14.37
N ALA A 12 6.47 3.80 -14.64
CA ALA A 12 7.91 3.69 -14.82
C ALA A 12 8.59 3.17 -13.54
N ALA A 13 8.21 3.70 -12.37
CA ALA A 13 8.74 3.26 -11.09
C ALA A 13 8.38 1.81 -10.76
N ILE A 14 7.12 1.39 -11.00
CA ILE A 14 6.71 -0.01 -10.82
C ILE A 14 7.55 -0.94 -11.71
N ARG A 15 7.71 -0.60 -12.99
CA ARG A 15 8.52 -1.40 -13.93
C ARG A 15 9.98 -1.50 -13.48
N ALA A 16 10.59 -0.40 -13.06
CA ALA A 16 11.97 -0.39 -12.58
C ALA A 16 12.15 -1.29 -11.35
N VAL A 17 11.20 -1.28 -10.42
CA VAL A 17 11.19 -2.20 -9.26
C VAL A 17 11.08 -3.65 -9.73
N ASP A 18 10.24 -3.94 -10.71
CA ASP A 18 10.03 -5.29 -11.23
C ASP A 18 11.27 -5.83 -11.92
N GLU A 19 11.90 -5.04 -12.78
CA GLU A 19 13.11 -5.41 -13.52
C GLU A 19 14.27 -5.68 -12.55
N ALA A 20 14.45 -4.83 -11.53
CA ALA A 20 15.46 -5.05 -10.50
C ALA A 20 15.20 -6.35 -9.73
N THR A 21 13.95 -6.58 -9.29
CA THR A 21 13.58 -7.79 -8.53
C THR A 21 13.74 -9.06 -9.36
N ALA A 22 13.32 -9.04 -10.63
CA ALA A 22 13.47 -10.16 -11.55
C ALA A 22 14.95 -10.47 -11.88
N GLY A 23 15.80 -9.44 -11.91
CA GLY A 23 17.24 -9.58 -12.07
C GLY A 23 17.99 -9.98 -10.79
N GLY A 24 17.28 -10.21 -9.67
CA GLY A 24 17.90 -10.52 -8.37
C GLY A 24 18.62 -9.33 -7.72
N ALA A 25 18.38 -8.11 -8.21
CA ALA A 25 18.96 -6.88 -7.69
C ALA A 25 18.01 -6.16 -6.73
N THR A 26 18.58 -5.38 -5.81
CA THR A 26 17.80 -4.48 -4.96
C THR A 26 17.31 -3.28 -5.78
N PRO A 27 16.00 -2.98 -5.83
CA PRO A 27 15.50 -1.80 -6.52
C PRO A 27 16.11 -0.50 -5.98
N ALA A 28 16.30 0.50 -6.86
CA ALA A 28 16.76 1.80 -6.42
C ALA A 28 15.74 2.42 -5.43
N ARG A 29 16.25 3.02 -4.35
CA ARG A 29 15.41 3.59 -3.29
C ARG A 29 14.40 4.63 -3.82
N ALA A 30 14.79 5.38 -4.85
CA ALA A 30 13.93 6.39 -5.49
C ALA A 30 12.75 5.75 -6.21
N ASP A 31 12.99 4.69 -6.99
CA ASP A 31 11.95 3.96 -7.71
C ASP A 31 11.02 3.24 -6.74
N LEU A 32 11.59 2.56 -5.74
CA LEU A 32 10.81 1.89 -4.69
C LEU A 32 9.89 2.88 -3.95
N GLY A 33 10.43 4.03 -3.54
CA GLY A 33 9.63 5.07 -2.88
C GLY A 33 8.58 5.70 -3.78
N THR A 34 8.85 5.83 -5.08
CA THR A 34 7.89 6.37 -6.05
C THR A 34 6.76 5.38 -6.32
N ALA A 35 7.07 4.10 -6.54
CA ALA A 35 6.09 3.04 -6.72
C ALA A 35 5.16 2.92 -5.49
N VAL A 36 5.73 2.89 -4.28
CA VAL A 36 4.94 2.83 -3.03
C VAL A 36 3.99 4.02 -2.92
N ARG A 37 4.50 5.25 -3.06
CA ARG A 37 3.67 6.46 -2.91
C ARG A 37 2.61 6.59 -3.99
N TYR A 38 2.93 6.18 -5.22
CA TYR A 38 1.96 6.17 -6.32
C TYR A 38 0.82 5.19 -6.06
N LEU A 39 1.14 3.96 -5.63
CA LEU A 39 0.10 2.98 -5.31
C LEU A 39 -0.73 3.40 -4.09
N LEU A 40 -0.12 4.00 -3.06
CA LEU A 40 -0.88 4.56 -1.93
C LEU A 40 -1.79 5.71 -2.37
N GLN A 41 -1.35 6.55 -3.30
CA GLN A 41 -2.19 7.59 -3.92
C GLN A 41 -3.39 6.96 -4.64
N LEU A 42 -3.19 5.94 -5.47
CA LEU A 42 -4.29 5.24 -6.14
C LEU A 42 -5.27 4.60 -5.15
N LEU A 43 -4.79 4.04 -4.04
CA LEU A 43 -5.66 3.50 -2.98
C LEU A 43 -6.53 4.60 -2.36
N ALA A 44 -5.92 5.75 -2.03
CA ALA A 44 -6.63 6.89 -1.46
C ALA A 44 -7.63 7.53 -2.43
N GLU A 45 -7.31 7.56 -3.72
CA GLU A 45 -8.23 8.00 -4.77
C GLU A 45 -9.40 7.01 -4.97
N LYS A 46 -9.13 5.71 -4.88
CA LYS A 46 -10.13 4.64 -5.04
C LYS A 46 -11.12 4.56 -3.87
N ALA A 47 -10.65 4.78 -2.64
CA ALA A 47 -11.44 4.66 -1.43
C ALA A 47 -11.10 5.80 -0.45
N PRO A 48 -11.52 7.05 -0.73
CA PRO A 48 -11.26 8.17 0.17
C PRO A 48 -11.87 7.90 1.54
N GLY A 49 -11.24 8.41 2.60
CA GLY A 49 -11.75 8.28 3.95
C GLY A 49 -10.68 8.37 5.02
N ASN A 50 -11.07 8.08 6.26
CA ASN A 50 -10.22 8.22 7.44
C ASN A 50 -10.40 7.09 8.47
N SER A 51 -11.04 5.99 8.05
CA SER A 51 -11.35 4.87 8.95
C SER A 51 -10.22 3.87 9.09
N VAL A 52 -9.46 3.65 8.02
CA VAL A 52 -8.34 2.69 7.97
C VAL A 52 -7.08 3.40 7.52
N GLU A 53 -5.98 3.20 8.24
CA GLU A 53 -4.66 3.74 7.89
C GLU A 53 -3.78 2.63 7.29
N VAL A 54 -3.27 2.85 6.08
CA VAL A 54 -2.31 1.96 5.43
C VAL A 54 -0.93 2.59 5.50
N ARG A 55 0.04 1.89 6.09
CA ARG A 55 1.42 2.32 6.31
C ARG A 55 2.40 1.44 5.55
N VAL A 56 3.34 2.08 4.86
CA VAL A 56 4.41 1.42 4.13
C VAL A 56 5.74 2.12 4.45
N PRO A 57 6.32 1.86 5.63
CA PRO A 57 7.56 2.49 6.04
C PRO A 57 8.73 2.07 5.13
N PRO A 58 9.69 2.97 4.85
CA PRO A 58 9.77 4.36 5.30
C PRO A 58 9.10 5.38 4.34
N PHE A 59 8.32 4.93 3.36
CA PHE A 59 7.97 5.74 2.19
C PHE A 59 6.67 6.53 2.31
N GLY A 60 5.68 6.04 3.07
CA GLY A 60 4.45 6.80 3.27
C GLY A 60 3.35 6.06 4.00
N ALA A 61 2.25 6.78 4.22
CA ALA A 61 1.00 6.26 4.73
C ALA A 61 -0.17 7.05 4.14
N VAL A 62 -1.34 6.42 4.03
CA VAL A 62 -2.60 7.06 3.64
C VAL A 62 -3.73 6.61 4.56
N GLN A 63 -4.70 7.49 4.78
CA GLN A 63 -5.98 7.10 5.36
C GLN A 63 -7.01 6.92 4.25
N VAL A 64 -7.77 5.84 4.35
CA VAL A 64 -8.72 5.36 3.35
C VAL A 64 -9.95 4.80 4.03
N VAL A 65 -10.95 4.46 3.22
CA VAL A 65 -12.23 3.88 3.64
C VAL A 65 -13.06 4.86 4.47
N GLU A 66 -14.27 5.13 4.00
CA GLU A 66 -15.23 5.97 4.72
C GLU A 66 -15.72 5.31 6.01
N GLY A 67 -16.13 6.14 6.95
CA GLY A 67 -16.75 5.72 8.20
C GLY A 67 -16.14 6.39 9.43
N PRO A 68 -16.56 5.97 10.63
CA PRO A 68 -16.12 6.59 11.86
C PRO A 68 -14.65 6.28 12.13
N ARG A 69 -13.95 7.29 12.65
CA ARG A 69 -12.65 7.08 13.28
C ARG A 69 -12.83 6.16 14.49
N HIS A 70 -11.83 5.33 14.79
CA HIS A 70 -11.86 4.47 15.97
C HIS A 70 -12.19 5.29 17.24
N THR A 71 -13.03 4.74 18.11
CA THR A 71 -13.37 5.36 19.38
C THR A 71 -12.47 4.82 20.49
N ARG A 72 -12.37 5.55 21.61
CA ARG A 72 -11.63 5.11 22.80
C ARG A 72 -12.07 3.69 23.19
N GLY A 73 -11.11 2.79 23.36
CA GLY A 73 -11.35 1.38 23.74
C GLY A 73 -11.32 0.39 22.58
N THR A 74 -11.32 0.85 21.32
CA THR A 74 -11.10 -0.01 20.14
C THR A 74 -9.70 0.23 19.56
N PRO A 75 -8.95 -0.84 19.20
CA PRO A 75 -7.69 -0.68 18.47
C PRO A 75 -7.91 0.11 17.16
N PRO A 76 -6.99 1.00 16.78
CA PRO A 76 -7.10 1.72 15.51
C PRO A 76 -7.04 0.75 14.34
N ASN A 77 -7.80 1.02 13.26
CA ASN A 77 -7.71 0.20 12.05
C ASN A 77 -6.43 0.59 11.29
N VAL A 78 -5.39 -0.22 11.43
CA VAL A 78 -4.07 0.01 10.83
C VAL A 78 -3.66 -1.23 10.07
N VAL A 79 -3.20 -1.04 8.84
CA VAL A 79 -2.48 -2.04 8.06
C VAL A 79 -1.07 -1.50 7.84
N GLU A 80 -0.07 -2.23 8.30
CA GLU A 80 1.34 -1.89 8.10
C GLU A 80 2.04 -3.01 7.36
N MET A 81 2.80 -2.69 6.32
CA MET A 81 3.50 -3.70 5.53
C MET A 81 4.81 -3.20 4.91
N THR A 82 5.66 -4.13 4.50
CA THR A 82 6.90 -3.78 3.80
C THR A 82 6.61 -3.18 2.40
N PRO A 83 7.54 -2.39 1.83
CA PRO A 83 7.42 -1.88 0.48
C PRO A 83 7.19 -2.96 -0.59
N GLY A 84 7.89 -4.09 -0.48
CA GLY A 84 7.75 -5.21 -1.41
C GLY A 84 6.38 -5.86 -1.33
N THR A 85 5.90 -6.15 -0.12
CA THR A 85 4.56 -6.71 0.11
C THR A 85 3.47 -5.79 -0.41
N TRP A 86 3.58 -4.48 -0.15
CA TRP A 86 2.63 -3.50 -0.67
C TRP A 86 2.56 -3.50 -2.19
N ILE A 87 3.71 -3.41 -2.88
CA ILE A 87 3.74 -3.40 -4.34
C ILE A 87 3.16 -4.70 -4.89
N SER A 88 3.55 -5.85 -4.34
CA SER A 88 3.07 -7.16 -4.79
C SER A 88 1.55 -7.30 -4.68
N LEU A 89 0.97 -6.91 -3.54
CA LEU A 89 -0.48 -6.92 -3.33
C LEU A 89 -1.19 -5.89 -4.23
N ALA A 90 -0.67 -4.68 -4.31
CA ALA A 90 -1.28 -3.59 -5.05
C ALA A 90 -1.27 -3.82 -6.57
N VAL A 91 -0.32 -4.55 -7.12
CA VAL A 91 -0.30 -4.91 -8.55
C VAL A 91 -0.84 -6.32 -8.83
N GLY A 92 -1.26 -7.05 -7.80
CA GLY A 92 -1.94 -8.35 -7.92
C GLY A 92 -1.03 -9.56 -8.15
N ARG A 93 0.24 -9.50 -7.72
CA ARG A 93 1.19 -10.63 -7.76
C ARG A 93 1.03 -11.60 -6.60
N SER A 94 0.57 -11.11 -5.46
CA SER A 94 0.23 -11.93 -4.29
C SER A 94 -1.19 -11.61 -3.85
N SER A 95 -1.82 -12.56 -3.15
CA SER A 95 -3.13 -12.31 -2.56
C SER A 95 -2.99 -11.78 -1.13
N TRP A 96 -4.02 -11.09 -0.65
CA TRP A 96 -4.09 -10.67 0.76
C TRP A 96 -3.98 -11.87 1.72
N THR A 97 -4.62 -12.99 1.36
CA THR A 97 -4.63 -14.21 2.16
C THR A 97 -3.24 -14.84 2.31
N ASP A 98 -2.36 -14.67 1.31
CA ASP A 98 -0.98 -15.17 1.39
C ASP A 98 -0.08 -14.28 2.25
N ALA A 99 -0.39 -12.98 2.33
CA ALA A 99 0.41 -12.01 3.07
C ALA A 99 -0.01 -11.86 4.54
N VAL A 100 -1.30 -12.06 4.85
CA VAL A 100 -1.78 -11.91 6.22
C VAL A 100 -1.21 -13.01 7.12
N GLY A 101 -0.68 -12.62 8.28
CA GLY A 101 -0.06 -13.54 9.23
C GLY A 101 1.44 -13.78 8.98
N THR A 102 2.00 -13.21 7.92
CA THR A 102 3.46 -13.17 7.75
C THR A 102 4.05 -11.96 8.50
N PRO A 103 5.36 -11.96 8.81
CA PRO A 103 6.01 -10.81 9.47
C PRO A 103 5.98 -9.53 8.64
N GLU A 104 5.75 -9.62 7.34
CA GLU A 104 5.79 -8.49 6.41
C GLU A 104 4.47 -7.71 6.33
N LEU A 105 3.39 -8.20 6.95
CA LEU A 105 2.10 -7.52 7.02
C LEU A 105 1.46 -7.68 8.40
N SER A 106 1.18 -6.56 9.04
CA SER A 106 0.37 -6.48 10.25
C SER A 106 -0.95 -5.78 9.96
N ALA A 107 -2.06 -6.37 10.40
CA ALA A 107 -3.39 -5.79 10.30
C ALA A 107 -4.04 -5.79 11.69
N SER A 108 -4.43 -4.62 12.17
CA SER A 108 -5.04 -4.41 13.49
C SER A 108 -6.33 -3.61 13.35
N GLY A 109 -7.34 -3.92 14.17
CA GLY A 109 -8.66 -3.31 14.10
C GLY A 109 -9.63 -4.06 13.17
N ILE A 110 -10.92 -3.96 13.47
CA ILE A 110 -11.96 -4.78 12.86
C ILE A 110 -12.19 -4.49 11.36
N ARG A 111 -11.76 -3.30 10.89
CA ARG A 111 -11.93 -2.85 9.50
C ARG A 111 -10.65 -2.98 8.66
N ALA A 112 -9.54 -3.42 9.25
CA ALA A 112 -8.26 -3.48 8.54
C ALA A 112 -8.30 -4.42 7.32
N SER A 113 -9.09 -5.49 7.39
CA SER A 113 -9.29 -6.44 6.29
C SER A 113 -10.07 -5.87 5.10
N GLU A 114 -10.75 -4.73 5.24
CA GLU A 114 -11.46 -4.07 4.12
C GLU A 114 -10.49 -3.65 3.00
N ILE A 115 -9.20 -3.46 3.33
CA ILE A 115 -8.16 -3.19 2.33
C ILE A 115 -8.04 -4.31 1.30
N ALA A 116 -8.27 -5.58 1.69
CA ALA A 116 -8.17 -6.72 0.79
C ALA A 116 -9.11 -6.57 -0.43
N ALA A 117 -10.33 -6.06 -0.22
CA ALA A 117 -11.32 -5.88 -1.28
C ALA A 117 -10.99 -4.72 -2.24
N LEU A 118 -10.08 -3.83 -1.85
CA LEU A 118 -9.63 -2.70 -2.66
C LEU A 118 -8.46 -3.06 -3.58
N LEU A 119 -7.87 -4.24 -3.41
CA LEU A 119 -6.69 -4.71 -4.14
C LEU A 119 -7.09 -5.76 -5.19
N PRO A 120 -6.39 -5.83 -6.35
CA PRO A 120 -5.31 -4.95 -6.76
C PRO A 120 -5.80 -3.58 -7.25
N LEU A 121 -4.86 -2.65 -7.36
CA LEU A 121 -5.03 -1.32 -7.93
C LEU A 121 -4.71 -1.39 -9.43
N ARG A 122 -5.51 -0.70 -10.24
CA ARG A 122 -5.28 -0.58 -11.69
C ARG A 122 -4.73 0.81 -11.97
N PRO A 123 -3.40 0.96 -12.18
CA PRO A 123 -2.82 2.21 -12.65
C PRO A 123 -3.20 2.50 -14.09
#